data_AF-A0A9P3JIV5-F1
#
_entry.id   AF-A0A9P3JIV5-F1
#
_cell.length_a   1.000
_cell.length_b   1.000
_cell.length_c   1.000
_cell.angle_alpha   90.00
_cell.angle_beta   90.00
_cell.angle_gamma   90.00
#
_symmetry.space_group_name_H-M   'P 1'
#
loop_
_entity.id
_entity.type
_entity.pdbx_description
1 polymer ?
#
loop_
_entity_poly.entity_id
_entity_poly.type
_entity_poly.pdbx_seq_one_letter_code
_entity_poly.pdbx_strand_id
1 'polypeptide(L)'
;MMEEFDDALPQRNFDNFQFVNFTRVMASSRAPEQRAALFALSALMEVPLQYRACTEMGLLGRTMGRMPPSVPKEPPPACAQQTLQLLELLP
;
A
#
# COMPACT_ATOMS: atom_id res chain seq x y z
N MET A 1 -16.54 3.61 6.23
CA MET A 1 -15.66 4.49 5.41
C MET A 1 -14.22 3.96 5.45
N MET A 2 -13.53 3.97 4.30
CA MET A 2 -12.39 3.12 3.92
C MET A 2 -12.70 1.62 3.77
N GLU A 3 -13.38 1.00 4.74
CA GLU A 3 -13.87 -0.39 4.61
C GLU A 3 -14.90 -0.54 3.45
N GLU A 4 -15.65 0.51 3.12
CA GLU A 4 -16.55 0.51 1.95
C GLU A 4 -15.81 0.49 0.60
N PHE A 5 -14.55 0.94 0.55
CA PHE A 5 -13.75 0.90 -0.67
C PHE A 5 -13.10 -0.48 -0.90
N ASP A 6 -12.91 -1.29 0.15
CA ASP A 6 -12.59 -2.72 0.04
C ASP A 6 -13.73 -3.47 -0.63
N ASP A 7 -14.93 -3.40 -0.04
CA ASP A 7 -15.96 -4.37 -0.34
C ASP A 7 -16.96 -3.92 -1.42
N ALA A 8 -17.13 -2.60 -1.63
CA ALA A 8 -18.31 -2.07 -2.31
C ALA A 8 -18.03 -1.25 -3.58
N LEU A 9 -17.02 -1.64 -4.37
CA LEU A 9 -16.76 -1.02 -5.68
C LEU A 9 -17.15 -1.98 -6.83
N PRO A 10 -18.44 -1.98 -7.24
CA PRO A 10 -19.01 -2.98 -8.16
C PRO A 10 -18.52 -2.89 -9.61
N GLN A 11 -17.86 -1.81 -10.02
CA GLN A 11 -17.35 -1.66 -11.39
C GLN A 11 -15.96 -2.28 -11.61
N ARG A 12 -15.33 -2.85 -10.57
CA ARG A 12 -14.00 -3.45 -10.70
C ARG A 12 -14.08 -4.86 -11.30
N ASN A 13 -13.12 -5.16 -12.18
CA ASN A 13 -12.98 -6.50 -12.76
C ASN A 13 -12.51 -7.54 -11.73
N PHE A 14 -11.84 -7.10 -10.68
CA PHE A 14 -11.35 -7.91 -9.56
C PHE A 14 -11.09 -7.02 -8.36
N ASP A 15 -11.02 -7.62 -7.17
CA ASP A 15 -10.67 -6.88 -5.97
C ASP A 15 -9.20 -6.49 -5.99
N ASN A 16 -8.90 -5.19 -5.96
CA ASN A 16 -7.58 -4.62 -6.18
C ASN A 16 -7.19 -3.57 -5.11
N PHE A 17 -7.94 -3.50 -4.02
CA PHE A 17 -7.76 -2.51 -2.97
C PHE A 17 -8.04 -3.18 -1.63
N GLN A 18 -7.08 -3.07 -0.71
CA GLN A 18 -7.21 -3.55 0.66
C GLN A 18 -6.94 -2.42 1.65
N PHE A 19 -7.84 -2.18 2.59
CA PHE A 19 -7.64 -1.23 3.68
C PHE A 19 -7.22 -1.95 4.97
N VAL A 20 -6.12 -1.46 5.57
CA VAL A 20 -5.67 -1.94 6.89
C VAL A 20 -5.66 -0.81 7.90
N ASN A 21 -6.48 -0.95 8.95
CA ASN A 21 -6.49 -0.02 10.06
C ASN A 21 -5.27 -0.24 10.98
N PHE A 22 -4.16 0.43 10.65
CA PHE A 22 -2.91 0.36 11.41
C PHE A 22 -3.09 0.71 12.89
N THR A 23 -3.81 1.81 13.18
CA THR A 23 -4.04 2.27 14.55
C THR A 23 -4.75 1.21 15.38
N ARG A 24 -5.76 0.54 14.81
CA ARG A 24 -6.48 -0.56 15.48
C ARG A 24 -5.56 -1.74 15.77
N VAL A 25 -4.70 -2.12 14.83
CA VAL A 25 -3.73 -3.22 15.04
C VAL A 25 -2.73 -2.86 16.15
N MET A 26 -2.22 -1.63 16.13
CA MET A 26 -1.24 -1.17 17.11
C MET A 26 -1.82 -0.93 18.50
N ALA A 27 -3.11 -0.62 18.61
CA ALA A 27 -3.81 -0.47 19.88
C ALA A 27 -4.14 -1.80 20.58
N SER A 28 -3.91 -2.94 19.94
CA SER A 28 -4.15 -4.26 20.56
C SER A 28 -3.17 -4.54 21.71
N SER A 29 -3.61 -5.28 22.73
CA SER A 29 -2.79 -5.66 23.91
C SER A 29 -1.71 -6.74 23.63
N ARG A 30 -1.37 -6.96 22.36
CA ARG A 30 -0.44 -8.00 21.92
C ARG A 30 1.02 -7.55 22.03
N ALA A 31 1.93 -8.51 22.11
CA ALA A 31 3.36 -8.22 22.03
C ALA A 31 3.73 -7.49 20.73
N PRO A 32 4.78 -6.65 20.71
CA PRO A 32 5.17 -5.89 19.52
C PRO A 32 5.32 -6.73 18.25
N GLU A 33 6.00 -7.87 18.35
CA GLU A 33 6.21 -8.81 17.23
C GLU A 33 4.88 -9.37 16.70
N GLN A 34 3.94 -9.67 17.60
CA GLN A 34 2.62 -10.17 17.24
C GLN A 34 1.78 -9.08 16.56
N ARG A 35 1.93 -7.81 16.96
CA ARG A 35 1.27 -6.68 16.28
C ARG A 35 1.83 -6.47 14.88
N ALA A 36 3.15 -6.55 14.72
CA ALA A 36 3.80 -6.46 13.42
C ALA A 36 3.38 -7.62 12.49
N ALA A 37 3.35 -8.85 13.01
CA ALA A 37 2.90 -10.02 12.25
C ALA A 37 1.42 -9.93 11.86
N LEU A 38 0.56 -9.45 12.77
CA LEU A 38 -0.86 -9.23 12.49
C LEU A 38 -1.06 -8.16 11.42
N PHE A 39 -0.33 -7.05 11.51
CA PHE A 39 -0.36 -6.01 10.49
C PHE A 39 0.09 -6.53 9.13
N ALA A 40 1.23 -7.24 9.07
CA ALA A 40 1.75 -7.80 7.83
C ALA A 40 0.78 -8.82 7.22
N LEU A 41 0.17 -9.66 8.04
CA LEU A 41 -0.86 -10.60 7.59
C LEU A 41 -2.04 -9.84 6.98
N SER A 42 -2.65 -8.88 7.70
CA SER A 42 -3.78 -8.10 7.20
C SER A 42 -3.46 -7.35 5.90
N ALA A 43 -2.24 -6.81 5.78
CA ALA A 43 -1.82 -6.09 4.58
C ALA A 43 -1.57 -6.99 3.36
N LEU A 44 -1.23 -8.26 3.58
CA LEU A 44 -0.83 -9.17 2.50
C LEU A 44 -1.89 -10.22 2.16
N MET A 45 -2.96 -10.38 2.95
CA MET A 45 -3.95 -11.45 2.76
C MET A 45 -4.58 -11.48 1.36
N GLU A 46 -4.77 -10.33 0.72
CA GLU A 46 -5.40 -10.26 -0.60
C GLU A 46 -4.42 -10.34 -1.77
N VAL A 47 -3.13 -10.08 -1.53
CA VAL A 47 -2.10 -10.04 -2.57
C VAL A 47 -2.03 -11.37 -3.37
N PRO A 48 -2.12 -12.57 -2.76
CA PRO A 48 -2.14 -13.82 -3.52
C PRO A 48 -3.32 -13.95 -4.50
N LEU A 49 -4.51 -13.48 -4.11
CA LEU A 49 -5.70 -13.54 -4.96
C LEU A 49 -5.63 -12.45 -6.05
N GLN A 50 -5.20 -11.25 -5.69
CA GLN A 50 -4.95 -10.14 -6.61
C GLN A 50 -3.95 -10.51 -7.71
N TYR A 51 -2.86 -11.20 -7.34
CA TYR A 51 -1.85 -11.69 -8.29
C TYR A 51 -2.42 -12.71 -9.28
N ARG A 52 -3.23 -13.65 -8.79
CA ARG A 52 -3.92 -14.64 -9.65
C ARG A 52 -4.85 -13.95 -10.63
N ALA A 53 -5.69 -13.03 -10.16
CA ALA A 53 -6.58 -12.25 -11.02
C ALA A 53 -5.81 -11.49 -12.09
N CYS A 54 -4.72 -10.79 -11.73
CA CYS A 54 -3.84 -10.11 -12.69
C CYS A 54 -3.24 -11.06 -13.74
N THR A 55 -2.90 -12.28 -13.34
CA THR A 55 -2.37 -13.32 -14.24
C THR A 55 -3.44 -13.81 -15.21
N GLU A 56 -4.62 -14.17 -14.70
CA GLU A 56 -5.75 -14.69 -15.47
C GLU A 56 -6.30 -13.66 -16.48
N MET A 57 -6.29 -12.38 -16.13
CA MET A 57 -6.69 -11.28 -17.02
C MET A 57 -5.57 -10.82 -17.97
N GLY A 58 -4.37 -11.41 -17.91
CA GLY A 58 -3.24 -11.04 -18.77
C GLY A 58 -2.74 -9.60 -18.57
N LEU A 59 -2.84 -9.08 -17.34
CA LEU A 59 -2.38 -7.72 -17.00
C LEU A 59 -0.88 -7.66 -16.74
N LEU A 60 -0.26 -8.77 -16.33
CA LEU A 60 1.17 -8.84 -16.04
C LEU A 60 2.00 -8.72 -17.32
N GLY A 61 2.97 -7.79 -17.33
CA GLY A 61 3.84 -7.55 -18.48
C GLY A 61 3.17 -6.86 -19.67
N ARG A 62 1.89 -6.47 -19.54
CA ARG A 62 1.15 -5.75 -20.58
C ARG A 62 1.31 -4.25 -20.43
N THR A 63 1.77 -3.59 -21.47
CA THR A 63 1.71 -2.12 -21.55
C THR A 63 0.26 -1.72 -21.83
N MET A 64 -0.43 -1.20 -20.83
CA MET A 64 -1.72 -0.53 -21.04
C MET A 64 -1.49 0.67 -21.96
N GLY A 65 -2.46 0.98 -22.83
CA GLY A 65 -2.36 2.11 -23.77
C GLY A 65 -2.02 3.43 -23.08
N ARG A 66 -1.72 4.49 -23.86
CA ARG A 66 -1.14 5.77 -23.43
C ARG A 66 -1.79 6.36 -22.17
N MET A 67 -1.32 5.97 -20.98
CA MET A 67 -1.61 6.66 -19.73
C MET A 67 -0.79 7.95 -19.71
N PRO A 68 -1.38 9.09 -19.31
CA PRO A 68 -0.60 10.30 -19.10
C PRO A 68 0.48 10.02 -18.06
N PRO A 69 1.75 10.41 -18.31
CA PRO A 69 2.80 10.19 -17.34
C PRO A 69 2.49 10.97 -16.05
N SER A 70 2.46 10.28 -14.93
CA SER A 70 2.48 10.92 -13.61
C SER A 70 3.92 11.34 -13.32
N VAL A 71 4.19 12.65 -13.34
CA VAL A 71 5.49 13.19 -12.91
C VAL A 71 5.39 13.50 -11.41
N PRO A 72 6.18 12.82 -10.55
CA PRO A 72 6.22 13.16 -9.13
C PRO A 72 6.63 14.62 -8.96
N LYS A 73 5.90 15.36 -8.11
CA LYS A 73 6.31 16.71 -7.73
C LYS A 73 7.57 16.62 -6.88
N GLU A 74 8.45 17.60 -7.02
CA GLU A 74 9.61 17.73 -6.14
C GLU A 74 9.13 17.83 -4.67
N PRO A 75 9.86 17.22 -3.73
CA PRO A 75 9.53 17.35 -2.32
C PRO A 75 9.65 18.82 -1.92
N PRO A 76 8.76 19.32 -1.05
CA PRO A 76 8.86 20.69 -0.56
C PRO A 76 10.22 20.92 0.12
N PRO A 77 10.81 22.13 0.00
CA PRO A 77 12.20 22.41 0.40
C PRO A 77 12.52 22.09 1.87
N ALA A 78 11.54 22.18 2.77
CA ALA A 78 11.69 21.83 4.18
C ALA A 78 11.99 20.32 4.40
N CYS A 79 11.46 19.44 3.54
CA CYS A 79 11.66 17.99 3.63
C CYS A 79 13.07 17.57 3.17
N ALA A 80 13.61 18.23 2.14
CA ALA A 80 14.97 17.98 1.68
C ALA A 80 16.03 18.35 2.74
N GLN A 81 15.83 19.45 3.46
CA GLN A 81 16.76 19.91 4.50
C GLN A 81 16.79 18.96 5.71
N GLN A 82 15.64 18.44 6.13
CA GLN A 82 15.56 17.49 7.25
C GLN A 82 16.24 16.14 6.92
N THR A 83 16.12 15.69 5.67
CA THR A 83 16.74 14.43 5.22
C THR A 83 18.27 14.55 5.19
N LEU A 84 18.79 15.69 4.72
CA LEU A 84 20.23 15.98 4.74
C LEU A 84 20.76 16.14 6.17
N GLN A 85 20.02 16.82 7.05
CA GLN A 85 20.39 16.95 8.48
C GLN A 85 20.42 15.60 9.21
N LEU A 86 19.51 14.67 8.89
CA LEU A 86 19.52 13.33 9.49
C LEU A 86 20.67 12.45 8.98
N LEU A 87 21.07 12.62 7.72
CA LEU A 87 22.23 11.91 7.15
C LEU A 87 23.56 12.42 7.72
N GLU A 88 23.66 13.71 8.05
CA GLU A 88 24.82 14.31 8.73
C GLU A 88 24.95 13.91 10.22
N LEU A 89 23.93 13.26 10.79
CA LEU A 89 23.89 12.82 12.20
C LEU A 89 24.11 11.31 12.38
N LEU A 90 24.38 10.56 11.31
CA LEU A 90 24.82 9.17 11.40
C LEU A 90 26.34 9.12 11.68
N PRO A 91 26.80 8.36 12.69
CA PRO A 91 28.22 8.26 13.03
C PRO A 91 29.06 7.51 11.99
#